data_AF-A0A6L8MIB8-F1
#
_entry.id   AF-A0A6L8MIB8-F1
#
_cell.length_a   1.000
_cell.length_b   1.000
_cell.length_c   1.000
_cell.angle_alpha   90.00
_cell.angle_beta   90.00
_cell.angle_gamma   90.00
#
_symmetry.space_group_name_H-M   'P 1'
#
loop_
_entity.id
_entity.type
_entity.pdbx_description
1 polymer ?
#
loop_
_entity_poly.entity_id
_entity_poly.type
_entity_poly.pdbx_seq_one_letter_code
_entity_poly.pdbx_strand_id
1 'polypeptide(L)'
;MSETIHTSVSNGTGLIVLDRPKALNSLSLDMVRAITQALLAWRDDAAVAAVVIRSSSDKAFCAGGDIRFFYEAGRSTPQGGSALVEDFFTEEYALNHLIHCYPKPYIALMDGVVMGGGMGVAQGGVRIVTDKTRMAMPEVNIGLFPDVGGSYFLSRAPGALGYYLGVTGVTIGAADALYAGLADHYAPLADRAALDALLLATPGASLPAALSAYAATHQAGDGTLAAHRDAIDRHFSAGSVPAIVASLQVDGGEFAQKTLAVMATRSPLMMCVTHELIKRGAALDVAGCLRMERALVRRNFENGEVIEGVRALVIDKDNAPQWQPAKLEEVTEAMVQALFQPVWPDYAHPLRHL
;
A
#
# COMPACT_ATOMS: atom_id res chain seq x y z
N MET A 1 -19.09 2.34 19.29
CA MET A 1 -18.69 1.21 18.42
C MET A 1 -18.69 1.73 17.00
N SER A 2 -17.65 1.47 16.22
CA SER A 2 -17.59 1.91 14.82
C SER A 2 -18.55 1.06 13.97
N GLU A 3 -19.23 1.67 13.00
CA GLU A 3 -20.09 0.94 12.06
C GLU A 3 -19.27 0.13 11.04
N THR A 4 -18.02 0.53 10.79
CA THR A 4 -17.17 0.00 9.71
C THR A 4 -15.97 -0.80 10.21
N ILE A 5 -15.70 -0.77 11.53
CA ILE A 5 -14.65 -1.55 12.19
C ILE A 5 -15.26 -2.26 13.39
N HIS A 6 -15.34 -3.59 13.32
CA HIS A 6 -15.75 -4.41 14.44
C HIS A 6 -14.53 -4.98 15.15
N THR A 7 -14.56 -4.93 16.48
CA THR A 7 -13.47 -5.46 17.31
C THR A 7 -14.00 -6.44 18.35
N SER A 8 -13.23 -7.49 18.62
CA SER A 8 -13.52 -8.45 19.68
C SER A 8 -12.23 -9.06 20.20
N VAL A 9 -12.26 -9.64 21.40
CA VAL A 9 -11.16 -10.44 21.94
C VAL A 9 -11.71 -11.83 22.23
N SER A 10 -11.03 -12.86 21.72
CA SER A 10 -11.37 -14.25 22.01
C SER A 10 -10.10 -15.08 22.08
N ASN A 11 -10.01 -15.96 23.09
CA ASN A 11 -8.90 -16.89 23.26
C ASN A 11 -7.49 -16.24 23.17
N GLY A 12 -7.34 -15.03 23.72
CA GLY A 12 -6.07 -14.31 23.66
C GLY A 12 -5.78 -13.59 22.33
N THR A 13 -6.74 -13.53 21.40
CA THR A 13 -6.59 -12.88 20.09
C THR A 13 -7.53 -11.69 19.99
N GLY A 14 -6.98 -10.50 19.73
CA GLY A 14 -7.75 -9.31 19.33
C GLY A 14 -8.08 -9.40 17.84
N LEU A 15 -9.36 -9.37 17.49
CA LEU A 15 -9.83 -9.44 16.11
C LEU A 15 -10.31 -8.07 15.66
N ILE A 16 -9.81 -7.61 14.52
CA ILE A 16 -10.26 -6.41 13.80
C ILE A 16 -10.91 -6.88 12.50
N VAL A 17 -12.18 -6.51 12.29
CA VAL A 17 -12.90 -6.80 11.05
C VAL A 17 -13.22 -5.50 10.33
N LEU A 18 -12.67 -5.35 9.12
CA LEU A 18 -13.02 -4.29 8.17
C LEU A 18 -14.40 -4.63 7.56
N ASP A 19 -15.39 -3.77 7.81
CA ASP A 19 -16.78 -3.99 7.41
C ASP A 19 -17.39 -2.77 6.72
N ARG A 20 -16.81 -2.41 5.58
CA ARG A 20 -17.35 -1.43 4.64
C ARG A 20 -17.42 -2.04 3.23
N PRO A 21 -18.10 -3.20 3.04
CA PRO A 21 -17.99 -4.02 1.83
C PRO A 21 -18.46 -3.32 0.55
N LYS A 22 -19.43 -2.40 0.65
CA LYS A 22 -19.94 -1.61 -0.50
C LYS A 22 -18.86 -0.71 -1.10
N ALA A 23 -17.87 -0.30 -0.31
CA ALA A 23 -16.74 0.53 -0.74
C ALA A 23 -15.44 -0.30 -0.86
N LEU A 24 -15.54 -1.64 -0.94
CA LEU A 24 -14.38 -2.55 -0.94
C LEU A 24 -13.43 -2.30 0.25
N ASN A 25 -14.01 -1.95 1.40
CA ASN A 25 -13.29 -1.59 2.61
C ASN A 25 -12.28 -0.44 2.44
N SER A 26 -12.56 0.53 1.56
CA SER A 26 -11.71 1.72 1.48
C SER A 26 -11.63 2.44 2.83
N LEU A 27 -10.41 2.75 3.26
CA LEU A 27 -10.11 3.34 4.56
C LEU A 27 -10.63 4.77 4.64
N SER A 28 -11.46 5.03 5.65
CA SER A 28 -11.83 6.38 6.09
C SER A 28 -11.06 6.77 7.35
N LEU A 29 -11.06 8.06 7.67
CA LEU A 29 -10.45 8.58 8.91
C LEU A 29 -11.03 7.90 10.18
N ASP A 30 -12.34 7.66 10.20
CA ASP A 30 -12.99 6.97 11.32
C ASP A 30 -12.52 5.51 11.46
N MET A 31 -12.27 4.83 10.34
CA MET A 31 -11.68 3.49 10.36
C MET A 31 -10.26 3.52 10.91
N VAL A 32 -9.42 4.46 10.44
CA VAL A 32 -8.06 4.67 10.94
C VAL A 32 -8.05 4.89 12.45
N ARG A 33 -8.92 5.77 12.95
CA ARG A 33 -9.08 6.07 14.38
C ARG A 33 -9.53 4.84 15.18
N ALA A 34 -10.53 4.11 14.67
CA ALA A 34 -11.04 2.91 15.35
C ALA A 34 -10.00 1.79 15.44
N ILE A 35 -9.24 1.54 14.36
CA ILE A 35 -8.15 0.56 14.36
C ILE A 35 -7.07 1.01 15.35
N THR A 36 -6.66 2.28 15.31
CA THR A 36 -5.65 2.83 16.22
C THR A 36 -6.05 2.67 17.67
N GLN A 37 -7.30 3.01 18.02
CA GLN A 37 -7.82 2.85 19.39
C GLN A 37 -7.78 1.39 19.86
N ALA A 38 -8.18 0.45 19.00
CA ALA A 38 -8.14 -0.97 19.32
C ALA A 38 -6.71 -1.47 19.57
N LEU A 39 -5.78 -1.12 18.68
CA LEU A 39 -4.37 -1.49 18.82
C LEU A 39 -3.75 -0.89 20.07
N LEU A 40 -3.99 0.39 20.36
CA LEU A 40 -3.46 1.02 21.58
C LEU A 40 -4.05 0.39 22.86
N ALA A 41 -5.34 0.04 22.86
CA ALA A 41 -5.96 -0.63 23.99
C ALA A 41 -5.38 -2.03 24.24
N TRP A 42 -5.09 -2.78 23.18
CA TRP A 42 -4.56 -4.13 23.28
C TRP A 42 -3.05 -4.21 23.40
N ARG A 43 -2.30 -3.13 23.12
CA ARG A 43 -0.83 -3.13 23.10
C ARG A 43 -0.24 -3.66 24.40
N ASP A 44 -0.75 -3.17 25.53
CA ASP A 44 -0.24 -3.47 26.87
C ASP A 44 -1.17 -4.41 27.67
N ASP A 45 -2.28 -4.86 27.08
CA ASP A 45 -3.24 -5.77 27.71
C ASP A 45 -2.75 -7.23 27.72
N ALA A 46 -2.51 -7.80 28.90
CA ALA A 46 -2.06 -9.19 29.06
C ALA A 46 -3.09 -10.23 28.57
N ALA A 47 -4.37 -9.86 28.45
CA ALA A 47 -5.40 -10.73 27.90
C ALA A 47 -5.31 -10.87 26.37
N VAL A 48 -4.53 -10.04 25.68
CA VAL A 48 -4.32 -10.11 24.23
C VAL A 48 -2.87 -10.48 23.94
N ALA A 49 -2.66 -11.63 23.31
CA ALA A 49 -1.35 -12.15 22.93
C ALA A 49 -1.05 -11.98 21.43
N ALA A 50 -2.08 -11.85 20.58
CA ALA A 50 -1.94 -11.59 19.15
C ALA A 50 -3.10 -10.74 18.62
N VAL A 51 -2.91 -10.11 17.47
CA VAL A 51 -3.96 -9.36 16.75
C VAL A 51 -4.14 -9.94 15.35
N VAL A 52 -5.38 -10.12 14.93
CA VAL A 52 -5.75 -10.51 13.57
C VAL A 52 -6.59 -9.40 12.95
N ILE A 53 -6.21 -8.92 11.76
CA ILE A 53 -7.05 -8.08 10.93
C ILE A 53 -7.56 -8.88 9.73
N ARG A 54 -8.87 -8.79 9.46
CA ARG A 54 -9.51 -9.43 8.31
C ARG A 54 -10.68 -8.60 7.78
N SER A 55 -11.22 -9.02 6.65
CA SER A 55 -12.40 -8.42 6.05
C SER A 55 -13.67 -9.23 6.35
N SER A 56 -14.81 -8.55 6.43
CA SER A 56 -16.13 -9.17 6.37
C SER A 56 -16.56 -9.56 4.94
N SER A 57 -15.85 -9.04 3.93
CA SER A 57 -16.12 -9.24 2.50
C SER A 57 -15.21 -10.30 1.88
N ASP A 58 -15.76 -11.06 0.95
CA ASP A 58 -15.05 -12.01 0.09
C ASP A 58 -14.44 -11.36 -1.18
N LYS A 59 -14.67 -10.05 -1.39
CA LYS A 59 -14.19 -9.30 -2.56
C LYS A 59 -12.88 -8.55 -2.30
N ALA A 60 -12.76 -7.98 -1.11
CA ALA A 60 -11.64 -7.11 -0.78
C ALA A 60 -11.28 -7.23 0.69
N PHE A 61 -9.97 -7.26 0.96
CA PHE A 61 -9.45 -6.95 2.27
C PHE A 61 -9.62 -5.45 2.53
N CYS A 62 -8.97 -4.64 1.69
CA CYS A 62 -9.05 -3.19 1.67
C CYS A 62 -8.49 -2.67 0.33
N ALA A 63 -9.29 -1.89 -0.39
CA ALA A 63 -8.93 -1.37 -1.71
C ALA A 63 -8.18 -0.01 -1.70
N GLY A 64 -7.75 0.47 -0.53
CA GLY A 64 -6.98 1.71 -0.38
C GLY A 64 -7.71 2.78 0.43
N GLY A 65 -7.19 4.00 0.43
CA GLY A 65 -7.87 5.16 1.03
C GLY A 65 -9.14 5.55 0.26
N ASP A 66 -10.05 6.27 0.91
CA ASP A 66 -11.25 6.80 0.26
C ASP A 66 -10.91 7.97 -0.69
N ILE A 67 -10.56 7.64 -1.92
CA ILE A 67 -10.14 8.64 -2.92
C ILE A 67 -11.23 9.64 -3.30
N ARG A 68 -12.52 9.30 -3.16
CA ARG A 68 -13.61 10.28 -3.35
C ARG A 68 -13.52 11.39 -2.31
N PHE A 69 -13.26 11.02 -1.06
CA PHE A 69 -13.01 11.97 0.01
C PHE A 69 -11.77 12.84 -0.28
N PHE A 70 -10.68 12.28 -0.80
CA PHE A 70 -9.49 13.07 -1.18
C PHE A 70 -9.82 14.14 -2.22
N TYR A 71 -10.60 13.79 -3.24
CA TYR A 71 -11.03 14.74 -4.27
C TYR A 71 -11.92 15.85 -3.71
N GLU A 72 -12.95 15.48 -2.94
CA GLU A 72 -13.92 16.43 -2.38
C GLU A 72 -13.24 17.36 -1.36
N ALA A 73 -12.48 16.81 -0.42
CA ALA A 73 -11.79 17.57 0.61
C ALA A 73 -10.66 18.41 0.03
N GLY A 74 -9.88 17.88 -0.92
CA GLY A 74 -8.77 18.59 -1.57
C GLY A 74 -9.19 19.79 -2.41
N ARG A 75 -10.42 19.80 -2.93
CA ARG A 75 -10.97 20.94 -3.71
C ARG A 75 -11.72 21.97 -2.86
N SER A 76 -11.99 21.67 -1.61
CA SER A 76 -12.92 22.45 -0.78
C SER A 76 -12.38 23.80 -0.28
N THR A 77 -11.08 24.07 -0.43
CA THR A 77 -10.45 25.30 0.10
C THR A 77 -9.93 26.20 -1.02
N PRO A 78 -10.26 27.51 -1.02
CA PRO A 78 -9.84 28.44 -2.08
C PRO A 78 -8.33 28.69 -2.13
N GLN A 79 -7.61 28.42 -1.03
CA GLN A 79 -6.16 28.61 -0.91
C GLN A 79 -5.35 27.30 -0.95
N GLY A 80 -6.00 26.16 -1.20
CA GLY A 80 -5.39 24.84 -1.09
C GLY A 80 -5.28 24.35 0.36
N GLY A 81 -5.18 23.02 0.52
CA GLY A 81 -5.05 22.35 1.82
C GLY A 81 -6.38 22.13 2.54
N SER A 82 -6.58 20.95 3.11
CA SER A 82 -7.77 20.61 3.90
C SER A 82 -7.34 20.01 5.22
N ALA A 83 -7.83 20.56 6.34
CA ALA A 83 -7.53 20.02 7.67
C ALA A 83 -7.89 18.53 7.77
N LEU A 84 -8.97 18.09 7.10
CA LEU A 84 -9.36 16.68 7.07
C LEU A 84 -8.39 15.81 6.26
N VAL A 85 -7.83 16.33 5.16
CA VAL A 85 -6.78 15.62 4.39
C VAL A 85 -5.50 15.52 5.22
N GLU A 86 -5.13 16.60 5.91
CA GLU A 86 -3.97 16.64 6.78
C GLU A 86 -4.11 15.68 7.96
N ASP A 87 -5.28 15.63 8.60
CA ASP A 87 -5.61 14.68 9.66
C ASP A 87 -5.54 13.25 9.14
N PHE A 88 -6.16 12.97 7.98
CA PHE A 88 -6.18 11.63 7.39
C PHE A 88 -4.78 11.06 7.19
N PHE A 89 -3.92 11.72 6.42
CA PHE A 89 -2.59 11.19 6.14
C PHE A 89 -1.68 11.17 7.37
N THR A 90 -1.86 12.12 8.31
CA THR A 90 -1.10 12.09 9.56
C THR A 90 -1.48 10.89 10.42
N GLU A 91 -2.78 10.66 10.61
CA GLU A 91 -3.27 9.57 11.44
C GLU A 91 -3.09 8.21 10.78
N GLU A 92 -3.26 8.10 9.45
CA GLU A 92 -3.00 6.86 8.71
C GLU A 92 -1.53 6.46 8.80
N TYR A 93 -0.60 7.39 8.57
CA TYR A 93 0.83 7.05 8.63
C TYR A 93 1.29 6.75 10.06
N ALA A 94 0.73 7.42 11.06
CA ALA A 94 0.96 7.06 12.46
C ALA A 94 0.42 5.64 12.78
N LEU A 95 -0.74 5.27 12.23
CA LEU A 95 -1.28 3.92 12.32
C LEU A 95 -0.38 2.89 11.61
N ASN A 96 0.11 3.19 10.40
CA ASN A 96 1.02 2.29 9.68
C ASN A 96 2.31 2.05 10.48
N HIS A 97 2.87 3.10 11.09
CA HIS A 97 4.00 2.96 12.01
C HIS A 97 3.67 2.07 13.21
N LEU A 98 2.51 2.30 13.86
CA LEU A 98 2.06 1.49 14.99
C LEU A 98 1.91 0.01 14.62
N ILE A 99 1.39 -0.29 13.43
CA ILE A 99 1.25 -1.67 12.93
C ILE A 99 2.61 -2.30 12.68
N HIS A 100 3.53 -1.58 12.03
CA HIS A 100 4.87 -2.09 11.72
C HIS A 100 5.67 -2.39 12.99
N CYS A 101 5.56 -1.50 13.99
CA CYS A 101 6.30 -1.58 15.25
C CYS A 101 5.48 -2.23 16.38
N TYR A 102 4.39 -2.93 16.05
CA TYR A 102 3.49 -3.48 17.06
C TYR A 102 4.20 -4.56 17.88
N PRO A 103 4.19 -4.50 19.23
CA PRO A 103 5.03 -5.38 20.06
C PRO A 103 4.50 -6.81 20.18
N LYS A 104 3.31 -7.08 19.64
CA LYS A 104 2.66 -8.39 19.63
C LYS A 104 2.51 -8.86 18.19
N PRO A 105 2.42 -10.16 17.93
CA PRO A 105 2.12 -10.67 16.59
C PRO A 105 0.87 -10.01 16.01
N TYR A 106 1.04 -9.36 14.85
CA TYR A 106 -0.03 -8.77 14.06
C TYR A 106 -0.16 -9.58 12.76
N ILE A 107 -1.34 -10.15 12.54
CA ILE A 107 -1.63 -11.05 11.42
C ILE A 107 -2.66 -10.40 10.50
N ALA A 108 -2.31 -10.20 9.23
CA ALA A 108 -3.21 -9.70 8.20
C ALA A 108 -3.66 -10.84 7.27
N LEU A 109 -4.98 -11.07 7.19
CA LEU A 109 -5.59 -11.98 6.22
C LEU A 109 -5.99 -11.20 4.96
N MET A 110 -5.09 -11.18 3.98
CA MET A 110 -5.13 -10.37 2.77
C MET A 110 -5.95 -11.02 1.65
N ASP A 111 -7.18 -11.41 1.96
CA ASP A 111 -8.10 -12.07 1.01
C ASP A 111 -8.79 -11.06 0.09
N GLY A 112 -8.75 -11.30 -1.23
CA GLY A 112 -9.32 -10.39 -2.24
C GLY A 112 -8.42 -9.19 -2.59
N VAL A 113 -9.03 -8.06 -2.94
CA VAL A 113 -8.30 -6.81 -3.26
C VAL A 113 -7.58 -6.23 -2.04
N VAL A 114 -6.28 -5.96 -2.19
CA VAL A 114 -5.37 -5.40 -1.18
C VAL A 114 -4.53 -4.31 -1.86
N MET A 115 -4.95 -3.04 -1.76
CA MET A 115 -4.32 -1.95 -2.52
C MET A 115 -4.12 -0.70 -1.67
N GLY A 116 -3.08 0.08 -1.96
CA GLY A 116 -2.79 1.38 -1.32
C GLY A 116 -2.83 1.33 0.21
N GLY A 117 -3.68 2.15 0.84
CA GLY A 117 -3.91 2.09 2.30
C GLY A 117 -4.18 0.68 2.86
N GLY A 118 -4.77 -0.21 2.07
CA GLY A 118 -4.94 -1.63 2.42
C GLY A 118 -3.62 -2.39 2.58
N MET A 119 -2.62 -2.08 1.74
CA MET A 119 -1.25 -2.54 1.94
C MET A 119 -0.68 -1.98 3.24
N GLY A 120 -0.88 -0.68 3.51
CA GLY A 120 -0.41 0.00 4.72
C GLY A 120 -0.90 -0.66 6.01
N VAL A 121 -2.20 -0.96 6.11
CA VAL A 121 -2.76 -1.63 7.30
C VAL A 121 -2.46 -3.14 7.36
N ALA A 122 -1.87 -3.70 6.30
CA ALA A 122 -1.45 -5.09 6.25
C ALA A 122 0.04 -5.30 6.58
N GLN A 123 0.90 -4.27 6.55
CA GLN A 123 2.36 -4.37 6.75
C GLN A 123 2.81 -4.67 8.20
N GLY A 124 2.02 -5.43 8.96
CA GLY A 124 2.43 -5.96 10.27
C GLY A 124 3.27 -7.24 10.13
N GLY A 125 3.33 -8.02 11.21
CA GLY A 125 4.29 -9.12 11.33
C GLY A 125 4.04 -10.34 10.43
N VAL A 126 2.79 -10.75 10.23
CA VAL A 126 2.44 -11.94 9.41
C VAL A 126 1.38 -11.58 8.38
N ARG A 127 1.67 -11.78 7.10
CA ARG A 127 0.81 -11.44 5.98
C ARG A 127 0.42 -12.70 5.21
N ILE A 128 -0.87 -13.03 5.23
CA ILE A 128 -1.41 -14.24 4.63
C ILE A 128 -2.22 -13.90 3.38
N VAL A 129 -1.82 -14.43 2.24
CA VAL A 129 -2.52 -14.29 0.94
C VAL A 129 -3.33 -15.54 0.60
N THR A 130 -4.33 -15.37 -0.27
CA THR A 130 -5.24 -16.41 -0.77
C THR A 130 -5.22 -16.45 -2.30
N ASP A 131 -5.88 -17.43 -2.91
CA ASP A 131 -6.03 -17.51 -4.38
C ASP A 131 -6.75 -16.29 -4.99
N LYS A 132 -7.56 -15.59 -4.19
CA LYS A 132 -8.24 -14.35 -4.59
C LYS A 132 -7.42 -13.09 -4.37
N THR A 133 -6.27 -13.15 -3.70
CA THR A 133 -5.46 -11.96 -3.47
C THR A 133 -5.16 -11.25 -4.80
N ARG A 134 -5.46 -9.95 -4.83
CA ARG A 134 -5.10 -9.02 -5.90
C ARG A 134 -4.45 -7.81 -5.23
N MET A 135 -3.12 -7.75 -5.32
CA MET A 135 -2.29 -6.81 -4.60
C MET A 135 -1.70 -5.76 -5.55
N ALA A 136 -1.72 -4.48 -5.17
CA ALA A 136 -1.07 -3.42 -5.94
C ALA A 136 -0.78 -2.17 -5.10
N MET A 137 0.16 -1.34 -5.56
CA MET A 137 0.28 0.07 -5.20
C MET A 137 -0.06 0.91 -6.45
N PRO A 138 -1.36 1.12 -6.75
CA PRO A 138 -1.80 1.70 -8.03
C PRO A 138 -1.77 3.23 -8.06
N GLU A 139 -1.17 3.90 -7.07
CA GLU A 139 -1.26 5.34 -6.83
C GLU A 139 -0.80 6.20 -8.02
N VAL A 140 0.21 5.73 -8.77
CA VAL A 140 0.69 6.38 -10.00
C VAL A 140 -0.39 6.52 -11.09
N ASN A 141 -1.45 5.69 -11.05
CA ASN A 141 -2.59 5.75 -11.96
C ASN A 141 -3.57 6.87 -11.60
N ILE A 142 -3.52 7.37 -10.37
CA ILE A 142 -4.40 8.42 -9.86
C ILE A 142 -3.64 9.69 -9.50
N GLY A 143 -2.40 9.87 -9.98
CA GLY A 143 -1.62 11.08 -9.69
C GLY A 143 -1.08 11.15 -8.26
N LEU A 144 -0.92 10.01 -7.59
CA LEU A 144 -0.29 9.86 -6.27
C LEU A 144 0.94 8.94 -6.39
N PHE A 145 1.59 8.58 -5.28
CA PHE A 145 2.76 7.69 -5.22
C PHE A 145 2.50 6.57 -4.19
N PRO A 146 3.24 5.45 -4.23
CA PRO A 146 3.14 4.37 -3.24
C PRO A 146 3.51 4.84 -1.82
N ASP A 147 2.53 5.32 -1.07
CA ASP A 147 2.67 5.83 0.28
C ASP A 147 2.41 4.73 1.33
N VAL A 148 1.99 5.10 2.55
CA VAL A 148 1.67 4.19 3.66
C VAL A 148 2.80 3.21 4.01
N GLY A 149 4.05 3.66 3.86
CA GLY A 149 5.26 2.85 4.02
C GLY A 149 5.73 2.16 2.74
N GLY A 150 5.13 2.46 1.58
CA GLY A 150 5.51 1.94 0.28
C GLY A 150 6.97 2.19 -0.07
N SER A 151 7.51 3.36 0.31
CA SER A 151 8.94 3.64 0.19
C SER A 151 9.81 2.69 1.01
N TYR A 152 9.31 2.16 2.13
CA TYR A 152 10.02 1.20 2.97
C TYR A 152 9.96 -0.21 2.41
N PHE A 153 8.76 -0.76 2.16
CA PHE A 153 8.65 -2.17 1.76
C PHE A 153 8.99 -2.42 0.29
N LEU A 154 8.72 -1.48 -0.63
CA LEU A 154 9.10 -1.65 -2.04
C LEU A 154 10.62 -1.54 -2.21
N SER A 155 11.30 -0.65 -1.47
CA SER A 155 12.77 -0.54 -1.54
C SER A 155 13.52 -1.77 -1.02
N ARG A 156 12.82 -2.65 -0.30
CA ARG A 156 13.35 -3.92 0.25
C ARG A 156 12.91 -5.14 -0.56
N ALA A 157 12.08 -4.96 -1.58
CA ALA A 157 11.73 -6.04 -2.49
C ALA A 157 12.98 -6.53 -3.25
N PRO A 158 13.12 -7.83 -3.55
CA PRO A 158 14.32 -8.37 -4.20
C PRO A 158 14.61 -7.72 -5.56
N GLY A 159 15.87 -7.37 -5.82
CA GLY A 159 16.30 -6.82 -7.12
C GLY A 159 15.60 -5.51 -7.45
N ALA A 160 15.05 -5.41 -8.67
CA ALA A 160 14.31 -4.24 -9.12
C ALA A 160 12.78 -4.41 -9.04
N LEU A 161 12.29 -5.45 -8.36
CA LEU A 161 10.85 -5.73 -8.24
C LEU A 161 10.09 -4.55 -7.62
N GLY A 162 10.66 -3.90 -6.61
CA GLY A 162 10.05 -2.73 -5.97
C GLY A 162 9.82 -1.57 -6.93
N TYR A 163 10.83 -1.26 -7.75
CA TYR A 163 10.72 -0.25 -8.80
C TYR A 163 9.67 -0.63 -9.84
N TYR A 164 9.67 -1.89 -10.30
CA TYR A 164 8.65 -2.38 -11.24
C TYR A 164 7.24 -2.19 -10.70
N LEU A 165 6.98 -2.72 -9.49
CA LEU A 165 5.66 -2.69 -8.88
C LEU A 165 5.20 -1.26 -8.58
N GLY A 166 6.07 -0.41 -8.04
CA GLY A 166 5.74 0.98 -7.72
C GLY A 166 5.53 1.85 -8.96
N VAL A 167 6.44 1.82 -9.93
CA VAL A 167 6.38 2.68 -11.12
C VAL A 167 5.24 2.29 -12.05
N THR A 168 4.95 1.00 -12.20
CA THR A 168 3.88 0.53 -13.11
C THR A 168 2.51 0.46 -12.43
N GLY A 169 2.47 0.29 -11.11
CA GLY A 169 1.24 0.07 -10.35
C GLY A 169 0.47 -1.18 -10.76
N VAL A 170 1.14 -2.19 -11.32
CA VAL A 170 0.49 -3.43 -11.77
C VAL A 170 -0.06 -4.23 -10.61
N THR A 171 -1.12 -4.99 -10.88
CA THR A 171 -1.71 -5.92 -9.92
C THR A 171 -1.01 -7.27 -9.98
N ILE A 172 -0.66 -7.80 -8.82
CA ILE A 172 -0.05 -9.12 -8.65
C ILE A 172 -0.94 -10.05 -7.82
N GLY A 173 -0.77 -11.36 -8.03
CA GLY A 173 -1.45 -12.41 -7.27
C GLY A 173 -0.63 -12.91 -6.06
N ALA A 174 -1.12 -13.95 -5.39
CA ALA A 174 -0.49 -14.52 -4.20
C ALA A 174 0.95 -15.00 -4.43
N ALA A 175 1.21 -15.75 -5.50
CA ALA A 175 2.56 -16.26 -5.81
C ALA A 175 3.58 -15.12 -5.98
N ASP A 176 3.18 -14.08 -6.70
CA ASP A 176 4.01 -12.89 -6.93
C ASP A 176 4.20 -12.05 -5.66
N ALA A 177 3.18 -11.93 -4.81
CA ALA A 177 3.28 -11.25 -3.53
C ALA A 177 4.26 -11.95 -2.57
N LEU A 178 4.23 -13.30 -2.52
CA LEU A 178 5.23 -14.09 -1.78
C LEU A 178 6.62 -13.92 -2.37
N TYR A 179 6.76 -14.03 -3.70
CA TYR A 179 8.04 -13.90 -4.39
C TYR A 179 8.69 -12.53 -4.19
N ALA A 180 7.89 -11.46 -4.14
CA ALA A 180 8.35 -10.10 -3.90
C ALA A 180 8.60 -9.77 -2.41
N GLY A 181 8.30 -10.68 -1.47
CA GLY A 181 8.41 -10.44 -0.02
C GLY A 181 7.33 -9.52 0.55
N LEU A 182 6.22 -9.33 -0.18
CA LEU A 182 5.06 -8.53 0.23
C LEU A 182 4.00 -9.35 1.00
N ALA A 183 4.17 -10.66 1.03
CA ALA A 183 3.41 -11.59 1.84
C ALA A 183 4.34 -12.68 2.41
N ASP A 184 3.92 -13.33 3.48
CA ASP A 184 4.74 -14.34 4.19
C ASP A 184 4.21 -15.76 3.97
N HIS A 185 2.88 -15.90 3.89
CA HIS A 185 2.21 -17.19 3.87
C HIS A 185 1.06 -17.22 2.86
N TYR A 186 0.78 -18.40 2.32
CA TYR A 186 -0.38 -18.66 1.46
C TYR A 186 -1.35 -19.63 2.14
N ALA A 187 -2.64 -19.33 2.02
CA ALA A 187 -3.73 -20.19 2.47
C ALA A 187 -4.80 -20.27 1.37
N PRO A 188 -5.13 -21.47 0.84
CA PRO A 188 -6.16 -21.60 -0.19
C PRO A 188 -7.55 -21.36 0.38
N LEU A 189 -8.45 -20.76 -0.41
CA LEU A 189 -9.85 -20.56 -0.01
C LEU A 189 -10.66 -21.84 0.05
N ALA A 190 -10.23 -22.89 -0.66
CA ALA A 190 -10.83 -24.22 -0.54
C ALA A 190 -10.88 -24.70 0.92
N ASP A 191 -9.90 -24.27 1.72
CA ASP A 191 -9.76 -24.61 3.13
C ASP A 191 -10.09 -23.43 4.06
N ARG A 192 -10.85 -22.43 3.59
CA ARG A 192 -11.24 -21.27 4.41
C ARG A 192 -11.88 -21.66 5.73
N ALA A 193 -12.74 -22.68 5.72
CA ALA A 193 -13.36 -23.19 6.94
C ALA A 193 -12.34 -23.75 7.94
N ALA A 194 -11.28 -24.40 7.45
CA ALA A 194 -10.20 -24.91 8.29
C ALA A 194 -9.36 -23.75 8.85
N LEU A 195 -9.06 -22.73 8.04
CA LEU A 195 -8.37 -21.52 8.51
C LEU A 195 -9.19 -20.77 9.57
N ASP A 196 -10.50 -20.59 9.37
CA ASP A 196 -11.38 -19.94 10.34
C ASP A 196 -11.48 -20.77 11.64
N ALA A 197 -11.57 -22.09 11.54
CA ALA A 197 -11.54 -22.98 12.71
C ALA A 197 -10.20 -22.89 13.47
N LEU A 198 -9.08 -22.82 12.74
CA LEU A 198 -7.75 -22.65 13.32
C LEU A 198 -7.62 -21.34 14.08
N LEU A 199 -8.10 -20.23 13.50
CA LEU A 199 -8.09 -18.90 14.13
C LEU A 199 -8.94 -18.87 15.42
N LEU A 200 -10.06 -19.58 15.45
CA LEU A 200 -10.93 -19.64 16.62
C LEU A 200 -10.39 -20.55 17.73
N ALA A 201 -9.87 -21.72 17.36
CA ALA A 201 -9.44 -22.74 18.31
C ALA A 201 -8.06 -22.47 18.92
N THR A 202 -7.19 -21.74 18.22
CA THR A 202 -5.80 -21.55 18.64
C THR A 202 -5.67 -20.35 19.57
N PRO A 203 -5.05 -20.50 20.76
CA PRO A 203 -4.75 -19.36 21.63
C PRO A 203 -3.82 -18.37 20.94
N GLY A 204 -4.04 -17.07 21.14
CA GLY A 204 -3.28 -16.01 20.46
C GLY A 204 -1.76 -16.14 20.56
N ALA A 205 -1.25 -16.59 21.70
CA ALA A 205 0.19 -16.82 21.92
C ALA A 205 0.80 -17.89 21.01
N SER A 206 -0.01 -18.87 20.57
CA SER A 206 0.41 -19.97 19.69
C SER A 206 -0.04 -19.77 18.24
N LEU A 207 -0.85 -18.75 17.97
CA LEU A 207 -1.49 -18.53 16.68
C LEU A 207 -0.50 -18.33 15.52
N PRO A 208 0.58 -17.53 15.65
CA PRO A 208 1.56 -17.37 14.57
C PRO A 208 2.21 -18.68 14.15
N ALA A 209 2.61 -19.52 15.11
CA ALA A 209 3.22 -20.82 14.84
C ALA A 209 2.23 -21.78 14.16
N ALA A 210 0.97 -21.80 14.61
CA ALA A 210 -0.06 -22.62 14.01
C ALA A 210 -0.38 -22.21 12.57
N LEU A 211 -0.46 -20.90 12.30
CA LEU A 211 -0.65 -20.36 10.94
C LEU A 211 0.53 -20.68 10.03
N SER A 212 1.76 -20.58 10.53
CA SER A 212 2.96 -20.94 9.77
C SER A 212 2.98 -22.44 9.42
N ALA A 213 2.67 -23.31 10.38
CA ALA A 213 2.58 -24.76 10.15
C ALA A 213 1.48 -25.11 9.14
N TYR A 214 0.33 -24.45 9.23
CA TYR A 214 -0.77 -24.60 8.27
C TYR A 214 -0.37 -24.12 6.86
N ALA A 215 0.29 -22.96 6.75
CA ALA A 215 0.71 -22.42 5.46
C ALA A 215 1.80 -23.26 4.81
N ALA A 216 2.68 -23.90 5.59
CA ALA A 216 3.76 -24.75 5.08
C ALA A 216 3.27 -25.99 4.31
N THR A 217 2.00 -26.38 4.45
CA THR A 217 1.40 -27.47 3.67
C THR A 217 0.81 -27.00 2.33
N HIS A 218 0.94 -25.72 1.99
CA HIS A 218 0.34 -25.10 0.82
C HIS A 218 1.34 -24.29 0.01
N GLN A 219 1.10 -24.18 -1.30
CA GLN A 219 1.92 -23.37 -2.22
C GLN A 219 1.02 -22.60 -3.19
N ALA A 220 1.37 -21.34 -3.47
CA ALA A 220 0.57 -20.42 -4.29
C ALA A 220 0.67 -20.65 -5.82
N GLY A 221 1.32 -21.74 -6.25
CA GLY A 221 1.62 -21.99 -7.66
C GLY A 221 2.66 -21.02 -8.23
N ASP A 222 2.71 -20.92 -9.56
CA ASP A 222 3.68 -20.07 -10.27
C ASP A 222 3.22 -18.61 -10.39
N GLY A 223 4.17 -17.69 -10.34
CA GLY A 223 3.97 -16.24 -10.46
C GLY A 223 4.58 -15.65 -11.72
N THR A 224 4.07 -14.49 -12.15
CA THR A 224 4.56 -13.76 -13.33
C THR A 224 5.89 -13.06 -13.09
N LEU A 225 6.14 -12.57 -11.87
CA LEU A 225 7.35 -11.85 -11.50
C LEU A 225 8.57 -12.77 -11.58
N ALA A 226 8.44 -14.01 -11.10
CA ALA A 226 9.51 -14.99 -11.19
C ALA A 226 9.84 -15.33 -12.65
N ALA A 227 8.82 -15.49 -13.50
CA ALA A 227 8.98 -15.79 -14.92
C ALA A 227 9.66 -14.64 -15.71
N HIS A 228 9.49 -13.39 -15.26
CA HIS A 228 10.06 -12.21 -15.91
C HIS A 228 11.20 -11.55 -15.12
N ARG A 229 11.77 -12.25 -14.14
CA ARG A 229 12.73 -11.67 -13.19
C ARG A 229 13.92 -11.00 -13.88
N ASP A 230 14.57 -11.68 -14.81
CA ASP A 230 15.74 -11.16 -15.52
C ASP A 230 15.41 -9.90 -16.34
N ALA A 231 14.22 -9.87 -16.96
CA ALA A 231 13.77 -8.70 -17.71
C ALA A 231 13.46 -7.53 -16.79
N ILE A 232 12.81 -7.76 -15.65
CA ILE A 232 12.53 -6.74 -14.64
C ILE A 232 13.84 -6.16 -14.11
N ASP A 233 14.76 -7.00 -13.64
CA ASP A 233 16.02 -6.53 -13.06
C ASP A 233 16.87 -5.76 -14.08
N ARG A 234 16.93 -6.23 -15.33
CA ARG A 234 17.65 -5.53 -16.40
C ARG A 234 17.08 -4.13 -16.68
N HIS A 235 15.76 -4.01 -16.80
CA HIS A 235 15.14 -2.75 -17.21
C HIS A 235 14.98 -1.77 -16.04
N PHE A 236 14.46 -2.24 -14.91
CA PHE A 236 14.11 -1.38 -13.77
C PHE A 236 15.32 -0.98 -12.90
N SER A 237 16.52 -1.50 -13.21
CA SER A 237 17.79 -1.02 -12.63
C SER A 237 18.42 0.15 -13.39
N ALA A 238 17.81 0.66 -14.47
CA ALA A 238 18.37 1.71 -15.32
C ALA A 238 18.51 3.10 -14.65
N GLY A 239 18.17 3.24 -13.37
CA GLY A 239 18.49 4.38 -12.51
C GLY A 239 17.58 5.61 -12.65
N SER A 240 16.68 5.64 -13.65
CA SER A 240 15.61 6.64 -13.78
C SER A 240 14.49 6.14 -14.69
N VAL A 241 13.28 6.68 -14.57
CA VAL A 241 12.13 6.30 -15.42
C VAL A 241 12.38 6.54 -16.92
N PRO A 242 12.98 7.67 -17.37
CA PRO A 242 13.36 7.82 -18.78
C PRO A 242 14.32 6.73 -19.27
N ALA A 243 15.30 6.33 -18.44
CA ALA A 243 16.22 5.27 -18.79
C ALA A 243 15.55 3.87 -18.81
N ILE A 244 14.59 3.63 -17.90
CA ILE A 244 13.75 2.41 -17.90
C ILE A 244 12.97 2.32 -19.22
N VAL A 245 12.29 3.41 -19.61
CA VAL A 245 11.51 3.47 -20.85
C VAL A 245 12.41 3.25 -22.07
N ALA A 246 13.56 3.92 -22.14
CA ALA A 246 14.52 3.73 -23.23
C ALA A 246 15.02 2.26 -23.32
N SER A 247 15.27 1.64 -22.17
CA SER A 247 15.69 0.23 -22.09
C SER A 247 14.60 -0.74 -22.56
N LEU A 248 13.33 -0.47 -22.22
CA LEU A 248 12.19 -1.27 -22.68
C LEU A 248 11.90 -1.09 -24.17
N GLN A 249 12.09 0.12 -24.72
CA GLN A 249 11.78 0.45 -26.12
C GLN A 249 12.64 -0.33 -27.12
N VAL A 250 13.88 -0.63 -26.76
CA VAL A 250 14.80 -1.43 -27.60
C VAL A 250 14.59 -2.93 -27.45
N ASP A 251 13.66 -3.35 -26.58
CA ASP A 251 13.29 -4.75 -26.36
C ASP A 251 11.97 -5.10 -27.04
N GLY A 252 12.06 -5.96 -28.06
CA GLY A 252 10.89 -6.44 -28.81
C GLY A 252 10.06 -7.51 -28.10
N GLY A 253 10.42 -7.92 -26.89
CA GLY A 253 9.74 -8.95 -26.12
C GLY A 253 8.36 -8.51 -25.61
N GLU A 254 7.45 -9.47 -25.49
CA GLU A 254 6.05 -9.23 -25.08
C GLU A 254 5.95 -8.53 -23.71
N PHE A 255 6.80 -8.93 -22.74
CA PHE A 255 6.87 -8.29 -21.43
C PHE A 255 7.19 -6.79 -21.53
N ALA A 256 8.20 -6.43 -22.34
CA ALA A 256 8.64 -5.05 -22.48
C ALA A 256 7.55 -4.18 -23.12
N GLN A 257 6.94 -4.67 -24.20
CA GLN A 257 5.87 -3.98 -24.91
C GLN A 257 4.62 -3.78 -24.03
N LYS A 258 4.20 -4.81 -23.28
CA LYS A 258 3.10 -4.69 -22.32
C LYS A 258 3.42 -3.69 -21.20
N THR A 259 4.65 -3.72 -20.70
CA THR A 259 5.10 -2.81 -19.63
C THR A 259 5.10 -1.36 -20.11
N LEU A 260 5.60 -1.09 -21.32
CA LEU A 260 5.54 0.24 -21.94
C LEU A 260 4.10 0.75 -22.09
N ALA A 261 3.21 -0.11 -22.58
CA ALA A 261 1.79 0.24 -22.74
C ALA A 261 1.15 0.60 -21.40
N VAL A 262 1.47 -0.14 -20.33
CA VAL A 262 1.01 0.18 -18.98
C VAL A 262 1.57 1.50 -18.48
N MET A 263 2.89 1.71 -18.58
CA MET A 263 3.55 2.95 -18.13
C MET A 263 3.00 4.19 -18.84
N ALA A 264 2.64 4.08 -20.11
CA ALA A 264 2.07 5.18 -20.89
C ALA A 264 0.70 5.67 -20.39
N THR A 265 0.02 4.89 -19.54
CA THR A 265 -1.26 5.27 -18.92
C THR A 265 -1.12 5.92 -17.55
N ARG A 266 0.11 6.03 -17.03
CA ARG A 266 0.40 6.59 -15.69
C ARG A 266 0.76 8.06 -15.77
N SER A 267 0.67 8.75 -14.63
CA SER A 267 1.24 10.09 -14.50
C SER A 267 2.76 10.04 -14.75
N PRO A 268 3.29 10.81 -15.72
CA PRO A 268 4.73 10.87 -15.97
C PRO A 268 5.51 11.38 -14.76
N LEU A 269 5.00 12.42 -14.08
CA LEU A 269 5.63 12.99 -12.90
C LEU A 269 5.64 11.97 -11.75
N MET A 270 4.51 11.32 -11.49
CA MET A 270 4.39 10.41 -10.36
C MET A 270 5.15 9.10 -10.55
N MET A 271 5.36 8.65 -11.79
CA MET A 271 6.33 7.57 -12.06
C MET A 271 7.75 7.98 -11.61
N CYS A 272 8.21 9.16 -12.00
CA CYS A 272 9.55 9.67 -11.63
C CYS A 272 9.68 9.89 -10.12
N VAL A 273 8.64 10.44 -9.48
CA VAL A 273 8.58 10.63 -8.02
C VAL A 273 8.61 9.29 -7.30
N THR A 274 7.88 8.28 -7.79
CA THR A 274 7.88 6.94 -7.20
C THR A 274 9.25 6.27 -7.29
N HIS A 275 9.94 6.42 -8.42
CA HIS A 275 11.31 5.94 -8.55
C HIS A 275 12.24 6.63 -7.52
N GLU A 276 12.18 7.95 -7.39
CA GLU A 276 12.99 8.68 -6.40
C GLU A 276 12.61 8.33 -4.95
N LEU A 277 11.31 8.11 -4.69
CA LEU A 277 10.77 7.69 -3.40
C LEU A 277 11.38 6.37 -2.94
N ILE A 278 11.37 5.35 -3.80
CA ILE A 278 11.93 4.02 -3.51
C ILE A 278 13.44 4.12 -3.27
N LYS A 279 14.14 4.92 -4.09
CA LYS A 279 15.58 5.15 -3.93
C LYS A 279 15.93 5.77 -2.58
N ARG A 280 15.17 6.77 -2.11
CA ARG A 280 15.37 7.39 -0.78
C ARG A 280 14.99 6.45 0.35
N GLY A 281 13.85 5.74 0.21
CA GLY A 281 13.35 4.81 1.23
C GLY A 281 14.29 3.65 1.53
N ALA A 282 15.16 3.28 0.59
CA ALA A 282 16.21 2.29 0.80
C ALA A 282 17.22 2.67 1.91
N ALA A 283 17.41 3.98 2.15
CA ALA A 283 18.34 4.51 3.15
C ALA A 283 17.67 4.87 4.49
N LEU A 284 16.36 4.68 4.61
CA LEU A 284 15.56 5.11 5.76
C LEU A 284 14.97 3.91 6.50
N ASP A 285 14.71 4.10 7.80
CA ASP A 285 13.82 3.22 8.55
C ASP A 285 12.35 3.56 8.25
N VAL A 286 11.42 2.76 8.80
CA VAL A 286 9.99 2.94 8.55
C VAL A 286 9.50 4.33 8.98
N ALA A 287 10.01 4.86 10.09
CA ALA A 287 9.63 6.17 10.60
C ALA A 287 10.14 7.31 9.68
N GLY A 288 11.38 7.21 9.19
CA GLY A 288 11.95 8.12 8.20
C GLY A 288 11.18 8.09 6.88
N CYS A 289 10.84 6.90 6.40
CA CYS A 289 9.99 6.71 5.22
C CYS A 289 8.64 7.42 5.36
N LEU A 290 7.91 7.16 6.45
CA LEU A 290 6.58 7.75 6.68
C LEU A 290 6.64 9.28 6.87
N ARG A 291 7.71 9.81 7.48
CA ARG A 291 7.92 11.27 7.55
C ARG A 291 8.15 11.88 6.17
N MET A 292 8.99 11.26 5.35
CA MET A 292 9.22 11.68 3.97
C MET A 292 7.92 11.64 3.15
N GLU A 293 7.19 10.54 3.21
CA GLU A 293 5.89 10.37 2.53
C GLU A 293 4.89 11.44 2.99
N ARG A 294 4.88 11.81 4.27
CA ARG A 294 3.98 12.85 4.80
C ARG A 294 4.24 14.23 4.23
N ALA A 295 5.49 14.60 4.03
CA ALA A 295 5.85 15.84 3.33
C ALA A 295 5.46 15.74 1.85
N LEU A 296 5.75 14.60 1.23
CA LEU A 296 5.51 14.36 -0.19
C LEU A 296 4.02 14.41 -0.54
N VAL A 297 3.14 13.82 0.27
CA VAL A 297 1.68 13.85 0.02
C VAL A 297 1.14 15.27 0.08
N ARG A 298 1.60 16.10 1.03
CA ARG A 298 1.18 17.50 1.09
C ARG A 298 1.59 18.26 -0.17
N ARG A 299 2.83 18.08 -0.65
CA ARG A 299 3.29 18.67 -1.93
C ARG A 299 2.52 18.14 -3.14
N ASN A 300 2.15 16.86 -3.13
CA ASN A 300 1.37 16.25 -4.20
C ASN A 300 -0.02 16.88 -4.33
N PHE A 301 -0.72 17.13 -3.21
CA PHE A 301 -1.99 17.85 -3.22
C PHE A 301 -1.86 19.31 -3.67
N GLU A 302 -0.75 19.99 -3.35
CA GLU A 302 -0.44 21.34 -3.86
C GLU A 302 -0.26 21.37 -5.39
N ASN A 303 0.26 20.30 -6.00
CA ASN A 303 0.46 20.20 -7.45
C ASN A 303 -0.80 19.76 -8.22
N GLY A 304 -1.79 19.16 -7.55
CA GLY A 304 -3.11 18.85 -8.13
C GLY A 304 -3.19 17.58 -8.98
N GLU A 305 -2.09 16.86 -9.19
CA GLU A 305 -2.04 15.58 -9.92
C GLU A 305 -3.05 14.56 -9.37
N VAL A 306 -3.14 14.42 -8.05
CA VAL A 306 -4.10 13.51 -7.41
C VAL A 306 -5.55 13.90 -7.67
N ILE A 307 -5.83 15.20 -7.74
CA ILE A 307 -7.19 15.70 -8.00
C ILE A 307 -7.60 15.36 -9.43
N GLU A 308 -6.69 15.50 -10.39
CA GLU A 308 -6.95 15.16 -11.79
C GLU A 308 -7.09 13.65 -12.00
N GLY A 309 -6.21 12.85 -11.40
CA GLY A 309 -6.27 11.39 -11.52
C GLY A 309 -7.55 10.81 -10.93
N VAL A 310 -7.97 11.29 -9.76
CA VAL A 310 -9.24 10.87 -9.15
C VAL A 310 -10.45 11.37 -9.95
N ARG A 311 -10.40 12.59 -10.52
CA ARG A 311 -11.44 13.09 -11.41
C ARG A 311 -11.67 12.10 -12.57
N ALA A 312 -10.61 11.79 -13.31
CA ALA A 312 -10.66 10.95 -14.48
C ALA A 312 -11.15 9.53 -14.17
N LEU A 313 -10.69 8.94 -13.06
CA LEU A 313 -10.99 7.55 -12.72
C LEU A 313 -12.38 7.35 -12.09
N VAL A 314 -12.79 8.22 -11.16
CA VAL A 314 -13.91 7.93 -10.24
C VAL A 314 -15.06 8.93 -10.34
N ILE A 315 -14.75 10.20 -10.64
CA ILE A 315 -15.75 11.27 -10.72
C ILE A 315 -16.39 11.28 -12.10
N ASP A 316 -15.59 11.60 -13.13
CA ASP A 316 -16.04 11.70 -14.52
C ASP A 316 -16.00 10.33 -15.23
N LYS A 317 -15.11 9.43 -14.76
CA LYS A 317 -14.94 8.07 -15.28
C LYS A 317 -14.59 8.03 -16.77
N ASP A 318 -13.93 9.06 -17.27
CA ASP A 318 -13.47 9.16 -18.66
C ASP A 318 -12.19 8.35 -18.91
N ASN A 319 -11.46 7.98 -17.85
CA ASN A 319 -10.13 7.35 -17.92
C ASN A 319 -9.14 8.15 -18.78
N ALA A 320 -9.28 9.47 -18.83
CA ALA A 320 -8.48 10.39 -19.66
C ALA A 320 -7.90 11.55 -18.83
N PRO A 321 -7.02 11.25 -17.84
CA PRO A 321 -6.40 12.27 -17.01
C PRO A 321 -5.49 13.19 -17.83
N GLN A 322 -5.55 14.49 -17.54
CA GLN A 322 -4.76 15.56 -18.13
C GLN A 322 -3.55 15.87 -17.24
N TRP A 323 -2.57 14.97 -17.26
CA TRP A 323 -1.37 15.07 -16.43
C TRP A 323 -0.55 16.34 -16.71
N GLN A 324 0.11 16.86 -15.67
CA GLN A 324 1.01 18.01 -15.76
C GLN A 324 2.37 17.67 -15.12
N PRO A 325 3.40 17.37 -15.95
CA PRO A 325 3.42 17.47 -17.40
C PRO A 325 2.73 16.30 -18.10
N ALA A 326 2.34 16.48 -19.37
CA ALA A 326 1.60 15.48 -20.12
C ALA A 326 2.50 14.34 -20.61
N LYS A 327 3.80 14.61 -20.77
CA LYS A 327 4.76 13.64 -21.32
C LYS A 327 5.96 13.44 -20.41
N LEU A 328 6.58 12.27 -20.53
CA LEU A 328 7.74 11.92 -19.70
C LEU A 328 8.97 12.78 -20.01
N GLU A 329 9.19 13.14 -21.27
CA GLU A 329 10.30 14.00 -21.69
C GLU A 329 10.23 15.44 -21.12
N GLU A 330 9.06 15.85 -20.64
CA GLU A 330 8.84 17.16 -20.02
C GLU A 330 9.09 17.14 -18.50
N VAL A 331 9.23 15.96 -17.89
CA VAL A 331 9.52 15.83 -16.46
C VAL A 331 10.98 16.17 -16.20
N THR A 332 11.21 17.31 -15.55
CA THR A 332 12.56 17.72 -15.13
C THR A 332 12.91 17.18 -13.74
N GLU A 333 14.20 17.01 -13.46
CA GLU A 333 14.67 16.67 -12.11
C GLU A 333 14.20 17.70 -11.06
N ALA A 334 14.19 18.98 -11.41
CA ALA A 334 13.71 20.04 -10.51
C ALA A 334 12.25 19.85 -10.09
N MET A 335 11.37 19.39 -10.99
CA MET A 335 9.96 19.09 -10.67
C MET A 335 9.85 17.94 -9.67
N VAL A 336 10.65 16.88 -9.86
CA VAL A 336 10.70 15.75 -8.92
C VAL A 336 11.25 16.20 -7.57
N GLN A 337 12.37 16.92 -7.56
CA GLN A 337 13.03 17.37 -6.33
C GLN A 337 12.20 18.37 -5.53
N ALA A 338 11.38 19.19 -6.19
CA ALA A 338 10.46 20.13 -5.54
C ALA A 338 9.43 19.41 -4.63
N LEU A 339 8.96 18.24 -5.06
CA LEU A 339 8.00 17.42 -4.30
C LEU A 339 8.60 16.83 -3.02
N PHE A 340 9.93 16.66 -2.96
CA PHE A 340 10.64 16.19 -1.76
C PHE A 340 11.18 17.33 -0.89
N GLN A 341 10.92 18.60 -1.21
CA GLN A 341 11.34 19.69 -0.35
C GLN A 341 10.55 19.66 0.97
N PRO A 342 11.21 19.93 2.11
CA PRO A 342 10.55 19.99 3.40
C PRO A 342 9.32 20.90 3.37
N VAL A 343 8.26 20.44 4.04
CA VAL A 343 7.02 21.21 4.20
C VAL A 343 6.89 21.79 5.61
N TRP A 344 7.48 21.11 6.58
CA TRP A 344 7.61 21.57 7.95
C TRP A 344 9.09 21.61 8.35
N PRO A 345 9.49 22.53 9.24
CA PRO A 345 10.74 22.36 9.97
C PRO A 345 10.63 21.14 10.90
N ASP A 346 11.75 20.51 11.24
CA ASP A 346 11.80 19.25 12.00
C ASP A 346 10.99 19.29 13.30
N TYR A 347 11.07 20.41 14.04
CA TYR A 347 10.35 20.58 15.31
C TYR A 347 8.82 20.65 15.15
N ALA A 348 8.32 20.93 13.95
CA ALA A 348 6.90 21.05 13.63
C ALA A 348 6.37 19.89 12.78
N HIS A 349 7.22 18.93 12.40
CA HIS A 349 6.76 17.79 11.60
C HIS A 349 5.65 17.03 12.35
N PRO A 350 4.51 16.73 11.71
CA PRO A 350 3.37 16.09 12.38
C PRO A 350 3.73 14.71 12.96
N LEU A 351 4.60 14.00 12.26
CA LEU A 351 5.14 12.69 12.66
C LEU A 351 6.51 12.76 13.35
N ARG A 352 6.90 13.90 13.94
CA ARG A 352 8.22 14.02 14.60
C ARG A 352 8.44 13.02 15.74
N HIS A 353 7.36 12.55 16.37
CA HIS A 353 7.38 11.68 17.55
C HIS A 353 7.58 10.18 17.25
N LEU A 354 7.56 9.78 15.98
CA LEU A 354 7.70 8.37 15.57
C LEU A 354 9.07 7.78 15.93
#